data_AF-A0A6H1LF47-F1
#
_entry.id   AF-A0A6H1LF47-F1
#
_cell.length_a   1.000
_cell.length_b   1.000
_cell.length_c   1.000
_cell.angle_alpha   90.00
_cell.angle_beta   90.00
_cell.angle_gamma   90.00
#
_symmetry.space_group_name_H-M   'P 1'
#
loop_
_entity.id
_entity.type
_entity.pdbx_description
1 polymer ?
#
loop_
_entity_poly.entity_id
_entity_poly.type
_entity_poly.pdbx_seq_one_letter_code
_entity_poly.pdbx_strand_id
1 'polypeptide(L)'
;MSGDGGPEETGGAVGAPRVVPIDQWDPTAQMAYWGFHLQRRQDYMRYAYLQLGSDADAEEAVDLTFDQVMDRWPRMLRMENLEGYAWTILKRRIIDMHRKRRRRPELMEIAAFEAALADPAEDPYDTLTDAIALYVAVGSLSERQRDAILLYYGIGFTAAEAAVLMGNEEATVRSQLRTGRRRLATLLKLRCPEHPDGKNP
;
A
#
# COMPACT_ATOMS: atom_id res chain seq x y z
N MET A 1 -6.46 -68.04 -8.83
CA MET A 1 -7.60 -67.19 -9.26
C MET A 1 -7.91 -66.31 -8.06
N SER A 2 -7.15 -65.24 -7.88
CA SER A 2 -7.36 -63.91 -8.48
C SER A 2 -8.55 -63.21 -7.82
N GLY A 3 -8.23 -62.17 -7.07
CA GLY A 3 -9.17 -61.29 -6.38
C GLY A 3 -8.40 -60.20 -5.65
N ASP A 4 -7.51 -59.55 -6.39
CA ASP A 4 -6.90 -58.26 -6.05
C ASP A 4 -7.97 -57.18 -6.22
N GLY A 5 -8.02 -56.22 -5.29
CA GLY A 5 -9.10 -55.24 -5.22
C GLY A 5 -8.94 -54.32 -4.02
N GLY A 6 -7.78 -53.68 -3.89
CA GLY A 6 -7.64 -52.51 -3.03
C GLY A 6 -8.48 -51.35 -3.60
N PRO A 7 -9.22 -50.59 -2.77
CA PRO A 7 -9.89 -49.40 -3.25
C PRO A 7 -8.86 -48.32 -3.58
N GLU A 8 -8.85 -47.92 -4.84
CA GLU A 8 -8.07 -46.80 -5.37
C GLU A 8 -8.40 -45.52 -4.58
N GLU A 9 -7.39 -44.97 -3.91
CA GLU A 9 -7.42 -43.59 -3.44
C GLU A 9 -7.45 -42.66 -4.66
N THR A 10 -8.65 -42.24 -5.08
CA THR A 10 -8.79 -41.12 -6.01
C THR A 10 -8.54 -39.81 -5.25
N GLY A 11 -7.26 -39.54 -4.98
CA GLY A 11 -6.77 -38.22 -4.62
C GLY A 11 -6.96 -37.27 -5.80
N GLY A 12 -8.13 -36.64 -5.88
CA GLY A 12 -8.42 -35.58 -6.84
C GLY A 12 -7.47 -34.42 -6.61
N ALA A 13 -6.37 -34.38 -7.36
CA ALA A 13 -5.50 -33.23 -7.46
C ALA A 13 -6.37 -32.05 -7.93
N VAL A 14 -6.71 -31.15 -7.00
CA VAL A 14 -7.32 -29.86 -7.29
C VAL A 14 -6.30 -29.11 -8.13
N GLY A 15 -6.38 -29.29 -9.46
CA GLY A 15 -5.50 -28.63 -10.41
C GLY A 15 -5.55 -27.13 -10.14
N ALA A 16 -4.38 -26.53 -9.90
CA ALA A 16 -4.27 -25.09 -9.74
C ALA A 16 -5.05 -24.41 -10.87
N PRO A 17 -5.85 -23.36 -10.57
CA PRO A 17 -6.66 -22.71 -11.59
C PRO A 17 -5.76 -22.29 -12.75
N ARG A 18 -6.11 -22.74 -13.96
CA ARG A 18 -5.34 -22.48 -15.17
C ARG A 18 -5.31 -20.97 -15.42
N VAL A 19 -4.15 -20.35 -15.20
CA VAL A 19 -3.91 -18.97 -15.62
C VAL A 19 -4.00 -18.92 -17.14
N VAL A 20 -4.88 -18.07 -17.66
CA VAL A 20 -5.03 -17.85 -19.09
C VAL A 20 -4.03 -16.79 -19.51
N PRO A 21 -3.09 -17.07 -20.43
CA PRO A 21 -2.15 -16.08 -20.96
C PRO A 21 -2.84 -14.83 -21.50
N ILE A 22 -2.22 -13.66 -21.34
CA ILE A 22 -2.82 -12.36 -21.70
C ILE A 22 -3.16 -12.23 -23.18
N ASP A 23 -2.41 -12.89 -24.06
CA ASP A 23 -2.64 -12.94 -25.51
C ASP A 23 -3.92 -13.70 -25.91
N GLN A 24 -4.45 -14.52 -25.00
CA GLN A 24 -5.70 -15.27 -25.17
C GLN A 24 -6.92 -14.56 -24.59
N TRP A 25 -6.76 -13.41 -23.92
CA TRP A 25 -7.89 -12.61 -23.45
C TRP A 25 -8.55 -11.88 -24.61
N ASP A 26 -9.84 -11.53 -24.46
CA ASP A 26 -10.47 -10.65 -25.44
C ASP A 26 -9.78 -9.26 -25.46
N PRO A 27 -9.76 -8.55 -26.61
CA PRO A 27 -9.04 -7.28 -26.74
C PRO A 27 -9.47 -6.21 -25.73
N THR A 28 -10.75 -6.21 -25.32
CA THR A 28 -11.26 -5.24 -24.34
C THR A 28 -10.67 -5.49 -22.96
N ALA A 29 -10.61 -6.76 -22.53
CA ALA A 29 -9.96 -7.13 -21.27
C ALA A 29 -8.46 -6.81 -21.26
N GLN A 30 -7.76 -7.03 -22.38
CA GLN A 30 -6.34 -6.66 -22.53
C GLN A 30 -6.14 -5.14 -22.39
N MET A 31 -6.93 -4.34 -23.11
CA MET A 31 -6.87 -2.88 -23.02
C MET A 31 -7.18 -2.38 -21.62
N ALA A 32 -8.20 -2.94 -20.96
CA ALA A 32 -8.56 -2.58 -19.59
C ALA A 32 -7.41 -2.87 -18.61
N TYR A 33 -6.74 -4.02 -18.76
CA TYR A 33 -5.57 -4.36 -17.93
C TYR A 33 -4.44 -3.35 -18.12
N TRP A 34 -4.02 -3.11 -19.37
CA TRP A 34 -2.92 -2.19 -19.64
C TRP A 34 -3.24 -0.75 -19.23
N GLY A 35 -4.49 -0.31 -19.41
CA GLY A 35 -4.96 0.97 -18.90
C GLY A 35 -4.85 1.08 -17.38
N PHE A 36 -5.31 0.04 -16.67
CA PHE A 36 -5.18 -0.04 -15.20
C PHE A 36 -3.71 -0.06 -14.76
N HIS A 37 -2.89 -0.89 -15.38
CA HIS A 37 -1.46 -1.01 -15.09
C HIS A 37 -0.74 0.34 -15.25
N LEU A 38 -0.90 1.00 -16.41
CA LEU A 38 -0.28 2.29 -16.68
C LEU A 38 -0.75 3.38 -15.73
N GLN A 39 -2.05 3.39 -15.39
CA GLN A 39 -2.59 4.37 -14.46
C GLN A 39 -2.07 4.19 -13.04
N ARG A 40 -1.90 2.94 -12.57
CA ARG A 40 -1.64 2.66 -11.15
C ARG A 40 -0.20 2.36 -10.79
N ARG A 41 0.64 1.95 -11.74
CA ARG A 41 2.01 1.52 -11.43
C ARG A 41 2.82 2.61 -10.74
N GLN A 42 2.74 3.85 -11.21
CA GLN A 42 3.50 4.95 -10.62
C GLN A 42 3.04 5.27 -9.20
N ASP A 43 1.74 5.26 -8.93
CA ASP A 43 1.18 5.51 -7.60
C ASP A 43 1.55 4.39 -6.62
N TYR A 44 1.52 3.14 -7.09
CA TYR A 44 1.93 1.98 -6.31
C TYR A 44 3.42 2.01 -6.00
N MET A 45 4.27 2.43 -6.95
CA MET A 45 5.71 2.61 -6.73
C MET A 45 5.97 3.66 -5.65
N ARG A 46 5.35 4.84 -5.76
CA ARG A 46 5.51 5.93 -4.78
C ARG A 46 5.08 5.50 -3.38
N TYR A 47 3.95 4.79 -3.28
CA TYR A 47 3.45 4.29 -2.00
C TYR A 47 4.33 3.17 -1.42
N ALA A 48 4.75 2.21 -2.25
CA ALA A 48 5.64 1.13 -1.83
C ALA A 48 7.00 1.67 -1.36
N TYR A 49 7.55 2.66 -2.06
CA TYR A 49 8.78 3.34 -1.65
C TYR A 49 8.66 4.02 -0.28
N LEU A 50 7.56 4.73 -0.01
CA LEU A 50 7.34 5.35 1.31
C LEU A 50 7.26 4.34 2.46
N GLN A 51 6.80 3.11 2.18
CA GLN A 51 6.72 2.04 3.18
C GLN A 51 8.04 1.30 3.34
N LEU A 52 8.70 0.97 2.23
CA LEU A 52 9.87 0.09 2.20
C LEU A 52 11.18 0.85 2.28
N GLY A 53 11.27 2.06 1.73
CA GLY A 53 12.50 2.83 1.70
C GLY A 53 13.63 2.16 0.90
N SER A 54 13.32 1.38 -0.14
CA SER A 54 14.28 1.19 -1.24
C SER A 54 13.52 0.96 -2.54
N ASP A 55 14.10 1.45 -3.63
CA ASP A 55 13.53 1.30 -4.96
C ASP A 55 13.44 -0.17 -5.39
N ALA A 56 14.46 -0.97 -5.06
CA ALA A 56 14.49 -2.39 -5.43
C ALA A 56 13.35 -3.20 -4.80
N ASP A 57 13.07 -3.02 -3.50
CA ASP A 57 11.96 -3.72 -2.86
C ASP A 57 10.61 -3.14 -3.26
N ALA A 58 10.54 -1.83 -3.52
CA ALA A 58 9.33 -1.21 -4.03
C ALA A 58 8.96 -1.76 -5.41
N GLU A 59 9.93 -1.83 -6.32
CA GLU A 59 9.78 -2.43 -7.65
C GLU A 59 9.38 -3.90 -7.55
N GLU A 60 10.09 -4.72 -6.75
CA GLU A 60 9.74 -6.13 -6.54
C GLU A 60 8.30 -6.28 -6.01
N ALA A 61 7.89 -5.48 -5.03
CA ALA A 61 6.54 -5.54 -4.48
C ALA A 61 5.47 -5.15 -5.52
N VAL A 62 5.73 -4.13 -6.35
CA VAL A 62 4.80 -3.65 -7.37
C VAL A 62 4.70 -4.63 -8.53
N ASP A 63 5.82 -5.19 -9.01
CA ASP A 63 5.80 -6.18 -10.08
C ASP A 63 5.06 -7.45 -9.65
N LEU A 64 5.35 -7.97 -8.44
CA LEU A 64 4.61 -9.11 -7.86
C LEU A 64 3.12 -8.80 -7.60
N THR A 65 2.76 -7.53 -7.49
CA THR A 65 1.36 -7.10 -7.41
C THR A 65 0.71 -7.22 -8.77
N PHE A 66 1.34 -6.67 -9.81
CA PHE A 66 0.78 -6.71 -11.17
C PHE A 66 0.78 -8.10 -11.77
N ASP A 67 1.75 -8.95 -11.46
CA ASP A 67 1.70 -10.38 -11.82
C ASP A 67 0.44 -11.04 -11.27
N GLN A 68 0.15 -10.83 -9.98
CA GLN A 68 -1.05 -11.40 -9.36
C GLN A 68 -2.35 -10.74 -9.86
N VAL A 69 -2.32 -9.44 -10.17
CA VAL A 69 -3.46 -8.74 -10.78
C VAL A 69 -3.73 -9.31 -12.17
N MET A 70 -2.69 -9.53 -12.98
CA MET A 70 -2.78 -10.13 -14.30
C MET A 70 -3.40 -11.53 -14.21
N ASP A 71 -2.88 -12.40 -13.33
CA ASP A 71 -3.40 -13.75 -13.11
C ASP A 71 -4.91 -13.77 -12.75
N ARG A 72 -5.38 -12.72 -12.09
CA ARG A 72 -6.76 -12.61 -11.57
C ARG A 72 -7.62 -11.65 -12.38
N TRP A 73 -7.10 -11.03 -13.44
CA TRP A 73 -7.73 -9.90 -14.11
C TRP A 73 -9.13 -10.22 -14.63
N PRO A 74 -9.38 -11.34 -15.35
CA PRO A 74 -10.72 -11.66 -15.84
C PRO A 74 -11.77 -11.80 -14.72
N ARG A 75 -11.34 -12.22 -13.53
CA ARG A 75 -12.20 -12.29 -12.34
C ARG A 75 -12.37 -10.93 -11.70
N MET A 76 -11.31 -10.12 -11.64
CA MET A 76 -11.33 -8.77 -11.08
C MET A 76 -12.29 -7.84 -11.83
N LEU A 77 -12.36 -7.94 -13.17
CA LEU A 77 -13.30 -7.17 -14.00
C LEU A 77 -14.78 -7.38 -13.63
N ARG A 78 -15.11 -8.47 -12.91
CA ARG A 78 -16.47 -8.79 -12.45
C ARG A 78 -16.71 -8.39 -10.99
N MET A 79 -15.72 -7.81 -10.30
CA MET A 79 -15.84 -7.38 -8.92
C MET A 79 -16.40 -5.97 -8.85
N GLU A 80 -17.25 -5.70 -7.86
CA GLU A 80 -17.75 -4.35 -7.57
C GLU A 80 -16.62 -3.39 -7.16
N ASN A 81 -15.57 -3.91 -6.52
CA ASN A 81 -14.45 -3.12 -6.01
C ASN A 81 -13.10 -3.70 -6.45
N LEU A 82 -12.80 -3.56 -7.75
CA LEU A 82 -11.52 -3.97 -8.33
C LEU A 82 -10.34 -3.22 -7.69
N GLU A 83 -10.51 -1.91 -7.44
CA GLU A 83 -9.49 -1.04 -6.86
C GLU A 83 -9.05 -1.51 -5.47
N GLY A 84 -10.01 -1.73 -4.57
CA GLY A 84 -9.73 -2.18 -3.22
C GLY A 84 -9.11 -3.57 -3.19
N TYR A 85 -9.44 -4.42 -4.17
CA TYR A 85 -8.81 -5.72 -4.32
C TYR A 85 -7.34 -5.61 -4.74
N ALA A 86 -7.04 -4.81 -5.77
CA ALA A 86 -5.67 -4.55 -6.21
C ALA A 86 -4.84 -3.88 -5.10
N TRP A 87 -5.42 -2.90 -4.41
CA TRP A 87 -4.82 -2.25 -3.23
C TRP A 87 -4.47 -3.25 -2.14
N THR A 88 -5.37 -4.21 -1.88
CA THR A 88 -5.12 -5.28 -0.89
C THR A 88 -3.97 -6.20 -1.32
N ILE A 89 -3.83 -6.50 -2.61
CA ILE A 89 -2.69 -7.27 -3.13
C ILE A 89 -1.39 -6.50 -2.87
N LEU A 90 -1.33 -5.22 -3.26
CA LEU A 90 -0.15 -4.38 -3.05
C LEU A 90 0.29 -4.38 -1.59
N LYS A 91 -0.64 -4.12 -0.66
CA LYS A 91 -0.32 -4.07 0.77
C LYS A 91 0.22 -5.40 1.30
N ARG A 92 -0.29 -6.52 0.80
CA ARG A 92 0.25 -7.84 1.16
C ARG A 92 1.68 -8.00 0.65
N ARG A 93 1.99 -7.59 -0.59
CA ARG A 93 3.35 -7.65 -1.14
C ARG A 93 4.33 -6.78 -0.36
N ILE A 94 3.93 -5.57 0.03
CA ILE A 94 4.74 -4.70 0.90
C ILE A 94 5.00 -5.36 2.27
N ILE A 95 3.98 -5.97 2.90
CA ILE A 95 4.16 -6.70 4.17
C ILE A 95 5.11 -7.89 4.00
N ASP A 96 4.99 -8.63 2.91
CA ASP A 96 5.87 -9.76 2.60
C ASP A 96 7.33 -9.30 2.41
N MET A 97 7.56 -8.15 1.75
CA MET A 97 8.88 -7.52 1.64
C MET A 97 9.45 -7.10 3.00
N HIS A 98 8.66 -6.46 3.87
CA HIS A 98 9.10 -6.18 5.23
C HIS A 98 9.50 -7.45 6.00
N ARG A 99 8.75 -8.55 5.83
CA ARG A 99 9.07 -9.84 6.47
C ARG A 99 10.33 -10.47 5.90
N LYS A 100 10.55 -10.38 4.59
CA LYS A 100 11.75 -10.84 3.89
C LYS A 100 12.98 -10.07 4.39
N ARG A 101 12.90 -8.74 4.49
CA ARG A 101 13.96 -7.89 5.04
C ARG A 101 14.29 -8.21 6.49
N ARG A 102 13.31 -8.34 7.38
CA ARG A 102 13.60 -8.68 8.80
C ARG A 102 14.33 -10.01 8.99
N ARG A 103 14.26 -10.93 8.01
CA ARG A 103 14.98 -12.21 8.01
C ARG A 103 16.41 -12.08 7.44
N ARG A 104 16.74 -10.97 6.79
CA ARG A 104 18.09 -10.63 6.33
C ARG A 104 18.67 -9.57 7.30
N PRO A 105 19.77 -9.84 8.01
CA PRO A 105 20.41 -8.84 8.86
C PRO A 105 21.21 -7.83 8.02
N GLU A 106 20.54 -7.18 7.05
CA GLU A 106 21.14 -6.12 6.24
C GLU A 106 20.77 -4.77 6.87
N LEU A 107 21.79 -3.94 7.01
CA LEU A 107 21.77 -2.65 7.67
C LEU A 107 20.61 -1.79 7.18
N MET A 108 19.93 -1.19 8.15
CA MET A 108 18.76 -0.33 8.01
C MET A 108 19.13 0.89 7.16
N GLU A 109 19.02 0.80 5.83
CA GLU A 109 19.18 1.95 4.95
C GLU A 109 17.91 2.81 4.99
N ILE A 110 18.14 4.07 5.35
CA ILE A 110 17.14 5.02 5.74
C ILE A 110 16.75 5.83 4.50
N ALA A 111 16.03 5.26 3.52
CA ALA A 111 15.66 6.06 2.33
C ALA A 111 14.41 6.95 2.57
N ALA A 112 13.59 6.63 3.57
CA ALA A 112 12.49 7.51 4.02
C ALA A 112 12.99 8.80 4.71
N PHE A 113 14.30 8.89 4.98
CA PHE A 113 14.97 9.98 5.68
C PHE A 113 15.54 11.03 4.75
N GLU A 114 15.98 10.64 3.55
CA GLU A 114 16.49 11.59 2.56
C GLU A 114 15.39 12.54 2.05
N ALA A 115 14.15 12.07 1.93
CA ALA A 115 13.02 12.91 1.53
C ALA A 115 12.58 13.92 2.62
N ALA A 116 12.81 13.61 3.90
CA ALA A 116 12.49 14.49 5.02
C ALA A 116 13.58 15.55 5.29
N LEU A 117 14.79 15.34 4.78
CA LEU A 117 15.96 16.23 4.94
C LEU A 117 16.08 17.33 3.86
N ALA A 118 15.12 17.43 2.93
CA ALA A 118 15.19 18.36 1.81
C ALA A 118 14.92 19.85 2.18
N ASP A 119 14.68 20.18 3.45
CA ASP A 119 14.48 21.55 3.93
C ASP A 119 15.47 21.91 5.06
N PRO A 120 16.55 22.66 4.78
CA PRO A 120 17.53 23.08 5.78
C PRO A 120 17.09 24.41 6.42
N ALA A 121 16.09 24.38 7.31
CA ALA A 121 15.62 25.59 8.01
C ALA A 121 15.88 25.57 9.53
N GLU A 122 16.44 24.52 10.11
CA GLU A 122 16.73 24.42 11.55
C GLU A 122 17.99 23.58 11.85
N ASP A 123 18.39 23.53 13.13
CA ASP A 123 19.51 22.71 13.60
C ASP A 123 19.38 21.27 13.06
N PRO A 124 20.33 20.77 12.26
CA PRO A 124 20.23 19.46 11.61
C PRO A 124 19.95 18.32 12.59
N TYR A 125 20.34 18.46 13.86
CA TYR A 125 20.11 17.45 14.89
C TYR A 125 18.68 17.43 15.43
N ASP A 126 18.05 18.60 15.58
CA ASP A 126 16.66 18.71 16.02
C ASP A 126 15.71 18.27 14.88
N THR A 127 15.97 18.68 13.64
CA THR A 127 15.22 18.23 12.46
C THR A 127 15.28 16.71 12.29
N LEU A 128 16.47 16.12 12.49
CA LEU A 128 16.70 14.69 12.48
C LEU A 128 15.88 13.96 13.56
N THR A 129 15.88 14.49 14.78
CA THR A 129 15.15 13.89 15.91
C THR A 129 13.64 13.94 15.69
N ASP A 130 13.13 15.07 15.17
CA ASP A 130 11.71 15.25 14.85
C ASP A 130 11.26 14.34 13.69
N ALA A 131 12.10 14.18 12.67
CA ALA A 131 11.84 13.26 11.56
C ALA A 131 11.74 11.80 12.04
N ILE A 132 12.63 11.37 12.94
CA ILE A 132 12.58 10.03 13.55
C ILE A 132 11.31 9.86 14.40
N ALA A 133 10.96 10.86 15.22
CA ALA A 133 9.76 10.83 16.04
C ALA A 133 8.49 10.75 15.18
N LEU A 134 8.41 11.52 14.10
CA LEU A 134 7.32 11.48 13.14
C LEU A 134 7.20 10.11 12.46
N TYR A 135 8.32 9.54 12.01
CA TYR A 135 8.35 8.21 11.39
C TYR A 135 7.81 7.13 12.34
N VAL A 136 8.27 7.12 13.59
CA VAL A 136 7.79 6.19 14.62
C VAL A 136 6.30 6.40 14.91
N ALA A 137 5.84 7.65 14.98
CA ALA A 137 4.44 7.98 15.21
C ALA A 137 3.53 7.51 14.06
N VAL A 138 3.94 7.74 12.81
CA VAL A 138 3.22 7.25 11.61
C VAL A 138 3.21 5.72 11.56
N GLY A 139 4.32 5.07 11.90
CA GLY A 139 4.41 3.62 12.03
C GLY A 139 3.50 3.02 13.10
N SER A 140 3.10 3.82 14.11
CA SER A 140 2.20 3.43 15.20
C SER A 140 0.72 3.65 14.91
N LEU A 141 0.37 4.21 13.74
CA LEU A 141 -1.01 4.35 13.31
C LEU A 141 -1.61 2.99 12.92
N SER A 142 -2.95 2.88 12.98
CA SER A 142 -3.62 1.75 12.32
C SER A 142 -3.34 1.78 10.81
N GLU A 143 -3.33 0.62 10.17
CA GLU A 143 -3.02 0.48 8.75
C GLU A 143 -3.84 1.44 7.88
N ARG A 144 -5.15 1.54 8.11
CA ARG A 144 -6.05 2.44 7.35
C ARG A 144 -5.74 3.93 7.56
N GLN A 145 -5.37 4.33 8.78
CA GLN A 145 -4.97 5.70 9.06
C GLN A 145 -3.63 6.04 8.40
N ARG A 146 -2.66 5.12 8.50
CA ARG A 146 -1.35 5.25 7.88
C ARG A 146 -1.49 5.37 6.36
N ASP A 147 -2.29 4.51 5.73
CA ASP A 147 -2.55 4.56 4.28
C ASP A 147 -3.05 5.95 3.86
N ALA A 148 -4.10 6.44 4.54
CA ALA A 148 -4.68 7.74 4.24
C ALA A 148 -3.67 8.89 4.46
N ILE A 149 -2.90 8.86 5.55
CA ILE A 149 -1.90 9.88 5.86
C ILE A 149 -0.78 9.88 4.80
N LEU A 150 -0.24 8.72 4.43
CA LEU A 150 0.84 8.63 3.45
C LEU A 150 0.40 9.03 2.05
N LEU A 151 -0.81 8.62 1.62
CA LEU A 151 -1.34 9.04 0.33
C LEU A 151 -1.56 10.57 0.29
N TYR A 152 -2.17 11.13 1.33
CA TYR A 152 -2.51 12.56 1.34
C TYR A 152 -1.28 13.45 1.51
N TYR A 153 -0.44 13.17 2.51
CA TYR A 153 0.69 14.02 2.86
C TYR A 153 2.01 13.60 2.25
N GLY A 154 2.25 12.29 2.08
CA GLY A 154 3.49 11.78 1.51
C GLY A 154 3.51 11.81 -0.02
N ILE A 155 2.36 11.55 -0.65
CA ILE A 155 2.23 11.48 -2.12
C ILE A 155 1.55 12.75 -2.68
N GLY A 156 0.81 13.49 -1.85
CA GLY A 156 0.12 14.72 -2.26
C GLY A 156 -1.25 14.49 -2.87
N PHE A 157 -1.86 13.32 -2.64
CA PHE A 157 -3.20 13.03 -3.13
C PHE A 157 -4.27 13.83 -2.39
N THR A 158 -5.33 14.18 -3.10
CA THR A 158 -6.59 14.58 -2.49
C THR A 158 -7.26 13.38 -1.79
N ALA A 159 -8.23 13.65 -0.91
CA ALA A 159 -8.98 12.58 -0.27
C ALA A 159 -9.76 11.73 -1.29
N ALA A 160 -10.22 12.33 -2.40
CA ALA A 160 -10.90 11.65 -3.48
C ALA A 160 -9.97 10.71 -4.25
N GLU A 161 -8.78 11.16 -4.63
CA GLU A 161 -7.78 10.32 -5.34
C GLU A 161 -7.33 9.15 -4.46
N ALA A 162 -7.06 9.39 -3.18
CA ALA A 162 -6.74 8.32 -2.23
C ALA A 162 -7.90 7.32 -2.08
N ALA A 163 -9.15 7.79 -2.10
CA ALA A 163 -10.31 6.92 -2.01
C ALA A 163 -10.44 6.00 -3.23
N VAL A 164 -10.23 6.53 -4.43
CA VAL A 164 -10.18 5.75 -5.68
C VAL A 164 -9.08 4.70 -5.61
N LEU A 165 -7.86 5.08 -5.21
CA LEU A 165 -6.72 4.16 -5.13
C LEU A 165 -6.96 3.02 -4.12
N MET A 166 -7.53 3.35 -2.96
CA MET A 166 -7.78 2.38 -1.89
C MET A 166 -9.06 1.55 -2.11
N GLY A 167 -9.88 1.89 -3.11
CA GLY A 167 -11.21 1.31 -3.30
C GLY A 167 -12.17 1.59 -2.14
N ASN A 168 -12.16 2.80 -1.60
CA ASN A 168 -13.03 3.23 -0.51
C ASN A 168 -13.86 4.45 -0.92
N GLU A 169 -14.85 4.81 -0.10
CA GLU A 169 -15.54 6.10 -0.23
C GLU A 169 -14.67 7.25 0.27
N GLU A 170 -14.78 8.42 -0.36
CA GLU A 170 -14.05 9.63 0.05
C GLU A 170 -14.34 10.00 1.52
N ALA A 171 -15.59 9.86 1.97
CA ALA A 171 -15.98 10.11 3.36
C ALA A 171 -15.20 9.22 4.34
N THR A 172 -14.91 7.97 3.96
CA THR A 172 -14.10 7.05 4.75
C THR A 172 -12.66 7.56 4.85
N VAL A 173 -12.06 7.97 3.74
CA VAL A 173 -10.69 8.53 3.73
C VAL A 173 -10.61 9.80 4.57
N ARG A 174 -11.55 10.73 4.45
CA ARG A 174 -11.60 11.95 5.28
C ARG A 174 -11.70 11.62 6.78
N SER A 175 -12.47 10.60 7.14
CA SER A 175 -12.57 10.13 8.52
C SER A 175 -11.23 9.53 9.02
N GLN A 176 -10.55 8.74 8.19
CA GLN A 176 -9.23 8.19 8.49
C GLN A 176 -8.17 9.29 8.65
N LEU A 177 -8.17 10.30 7.78
CA LEU A 177 -7.29 11.47 7.89
C LEU A 177 -7.54 12.21 9.21
N ARG A 178 -8.80 12.50 9.54
CA ARG A 178 -9.14 13.21 10.78
C ARG A 178 -8.68 12.46 12.02
N THR A 179 -8.97 11.16 12.09
CA THR A 179 -8.59 10.33 13.26
C THR A 179 -7.08 10.06 13.32
N GLY A 180 -6.43 9.87 12.17
CA GLY A 180 -4.98 9.73 12.04
C GLY A 180 -4.24 10.97 12.51
N ARG A 181 -4.64 12.18 12.06
CA ARG A 181 -4.06 13.45 12.51
C ARG A 181 -4.17 13.64 14.01
N ARG A 182 -5.34 13.36 14.60
CA ARG A 182 -5.54 13.41 16.07
C ARG A 182 -4.59 12.46 16.79
N ARG A 183 -4.43 11.24 16.27
CA ARG A 183 -3.53 10.25 16.86
C ARG A 183 -2.07 10.67 16.77
N LEU A 184 -1.64 11.22 15.63
CA LEU A 184 -0.29 11.76 15.46
C LEU A 184 -0.03 12.91 16.42
N ALA A 185 -0.98 13.85 16.57
CA ALA A 185 -0.85 14.95 17.53
C ALA A 185 -0.66 14.43 18.97
N THR A 186 -1.40 13.38 19.37
CA THR A 186 -1.21 12.73 20.67
C THR A 186 0.16 12.07 20.81
N LEU A 187 0.60 11.32 19.80
CA LEU A 187 1.87 10.57 19.82
C LEU A 187 3.08 11.51 19.87
N LEU A 188 3.01 12.61 19.12
CA LEU A 188 4.07 13.62 19.04
C LEU A 188 3.96 14.68 20.15
N LYS A 189 2.99 14.56 21.06
CA LYS A 189 2.70 15.54 22.12
C LYS A 189 2.55 16.97 21.59
N LEU A 190 2.06 17.11 20.35
CA LEU A 190 1.80 18.41 19.76
C LEU A 190 0.61 19.02 20.50
N ARG A 191 0.81 20.19 21.12
CA ARG A 191 -0.32 21.01 21.56
C ARG A 191 -1.13 21.34 20.30
N CYS A 192 -2.41 21.00 20.31
CA CYS A 192 -3.32 21.51 19.30
C CYS A 192 -3.26 23.05 19.41
N PRO A 193 -2.93 23.81 18.36
CA PRO A 193 -2.98 25.25 18.44
C PRO A 193 -4.42 25.61 18.84
N GLU A 194 -4.54 26.26 19.99
CA GLU A 194 -5.79 26.83 20.45
C GLU A 194 -6.27 27.77 19.34
N HIS A 195 -7.50 27.58 18.89
CA HIS A 195 -8.11 28.48 17.93
C HIS A 195 -8.17 29.85 18.61
N PRO A 196 -7.49 30.90 18.09
CA PRO A 196 -7.71 32.23 18.64
C PRO A 196 -9.13 32.62 18.23
N ASP A 197 -10.08 32.47 19.14
CA ASP A 197 -11.42 33.00 19.00
C ASP A 197 -11.32 34.52 18.81
N GLY A 198 -11.30 34.92 17.55
CA GLY A 198 -11.47 36.30 17.14
C GLY A 198 -12.94 36.66 17.25
N LYS A 199 -13.30 37.40 18.32
CA LYS A 199 -14.09 38.65 18.29
C LYS A 199 -14.50 39.10 19.70
N ASN A 200 -13.88 40.16 20.20
CA ASN A 200 -14.51 41.50 20.41
C ASN A 200 -13.40 42.49 20.83
N PRO A 201 -13.56 43.83 20.71
CA PRO A 201 -14.77 44.62 20.94
C PRO A 201 -15.54 45.07 19.70
#